data_AF-Q56WA3-F1
#
_entry.id   AF-Q56WA3-F1
#
_cell.length_a   1.000
_cell.length_b   1.000
_cell.length_c   1.000
_cell.angle_alpha   90.00
_cell.angle_beta   90.00
_cell.angle_gamma   90.00
#
_symmetry.space_group_name_H-M   'P 1'
#
loop_
_entity.id
_entity.type
_entity.pdbx_description
1 polymer ?
#
loop_
_entity_poly.entity_id
_entity_poly.type
_entity_poly.pdbx_seq_one_letter_code
_entity_poly.pdbx_strand_id
1 'polypeptide(L)' 'LEKIENLQSHDNSEIYEKAVKILETYWLEEEDETLPPGDPSAQGFQFGGGNDAAVPPGGFNFQ' A
#
# COMPACT_ATOMS: atom_id res chain seq x y z
N LEU A 1 0.21 -17.09 -1.52
CA LEU A 1 1.59 -16.98 -2.04
C LEU A 1 1.71 -17.62 -3.41
N GLU A 2 1.19 -18.83 -3.59
CA GLU A 2 1.13 -19.55 -4.88
C GLU A 2 0.88 -18.67 -6.13
N LYS A 3 -0.12 -17.78 -6.11
CA LYS A 3 -0.40 -16.90 -7.25
C LYS A 3 0.71 -15.91 -7.59
N ILE A 4 1.39 -15.33 -6.58
CA ILE A 4 2.49 -14.38 -6.80
C ILE A 4 3.81 -15.09 -7.12
N GLU A 5 4.00 -16.29 -6.58
CA GLU A 5 5.13 -17.17 -6.94
C GLU A 5 5.04 -17.61 -8.40
N ASN A 6 3.85 -17.93 -8.90
CA ASN A 6 3.63 -18.25 -10.31
C ASN A 6 3.95 -17.07 -11.26
N LEU A 7 3.93 -15.82 -10.77
CA LEU A 7 4.30 -14.67 -11.59
C LEU A 7 5.82 -14.55 -11.78
N GLN A 8 6.63 -15.26 -10.99
CA GLN A 8 8.08 -15.31 -11.17
C GLN A 8 8.52 -16.12 -12.41
N SER A 9 7.60 -16.85 -13.06
CA SER A 9 7.86 -17.59 -14.30
C SER A 9 7.11 -17.02 -15.51
N HIS A 10 6.52 -15.82 -15.37
CA HIS A 10 5.74 -15.20 -16.44
C HIS A 10 6.64 -14.63 -17.55
N ASP A 11 6.24 -14.79 -18.82
CA ASP A 11 7.00 -14.31 -19.99
C ASP A 11 7.18 -12.77 -20.08
N ASN A 12 6.48 -12.02 -19.24
CA ASN A 12 6.56 -10.56 -19.22
C ASN A 12 7.52 -10.17 -18.10
N SER A 13 8.65 -9.58 -18.48
CA SER A 13 9.70 -9.18 -17.54
C SER A 13 9.22 -8.20 -16.47
N GLU A 14 8.29 -7.30 -16.79
CA GLU A 14 7.76 -6.35 -15.81
C GLU A 14 6.92 -7.04 -14.73
N ILE A 15 6.18 -8.09 -15.11
CA ILE A 15 5.38 -8.89 -14.19
C ILE A 15 6.30 -9.69 -13.26
N TYR A 16 7.33 -10.32 -13.83
CA TYR A 16 8.38 -11.02 -13.07
C TYR A 16 9.04 -10.10 -12.03
N GLU A 17 9.57 -8.96 -12.48
CA GLU A 17 10.30 -8.02 -11.61
C GLU A 17 9.43 -7.52 -10.46
N LYS A 18 8.16 -7.19 -10.73
CA LYS A 18 7.21 -6.75 -9.71
C LYS A 18 6.89 -7.84 -8.70
N ALA A 19 6.71 -9.09 -9.15
CA ALA A 19 6.44 -10.21 -8.25
C ALA A 19 7.63 -10.51 -7.33
N VAL A 20 8.85 -10.51 -7.88
CA VAL A 20 10.09 -10.66 -7.11
C VAL A 20 10.22 -9.57 -6.05
N LYS A 21 10.10 -8.30 -6.45
CA LYS A 21 10.24 -7.17 -5.51
C LYS A 21 9.27 -7.23 -4.33
N ILE A 22 8.01 -7.60 -4.57
CA ILE A 22 7.00 -7.74 -3.50
C ILE A 22 7.38 -8.87 -2.54
N LEU A 23 7.82 -10.02 -3.07
CA LEU A 23 8.22 -11.16 -2.25
C LEU A 23 9.48 -10.85 -1.42
N GLU A 24 10.46 -10.18 -2.01
CA GLU A 24 11.67 -9.74 -1.30
C GLU A 24 11.34 -8.71 -0.21
N THR A 25 10.46 -7.74 -0.48
CA THR A 25 10.16 -6.65 0.46
C THR A 25 9.36 -7.11 1.69
N TYR A 26 8.45 -8.08 1.52
CA TYR A 26 7.45 -8.41 2.55
C TYR A 26 7.49 -9.86 3.04
N TRP A 27 8.21 -10.76 2.35
CA TRP A 27 8.26 -12.19 2.67
C TRP A 27 9.66 -12.75 2.89
N LEU A 28 10.73 -12.05 2.50
CA LEU A 28 12.04 -12.35 3.04
C LEU A 28 12.18 -11.61 4.38
N GLU A 29 12.39 -12.37 5.44
CA GLU A 29 12.80 -11.83 6.74
C GLU A 29 14.25 -11.34 6.63
N GLU A 30 14.47 -10.20 5.97
CA GLU A 30 15.68 -9.42 6.22
C GLU A 30 15.45 -8.68 7.55
N GLU A 31 16.19 -9.09 8.57
CA GLU A 31 16.14 -8.67 9.98
C GLU A 31 16.32 -7.17 10.26
N ASP A 32 16.31 -6.26 9.27
CA ASP A 32 16.68 -4.86 9.49
C ASP A 32 15.72 -3.86 8.82
N GLU A 33 14.62 -3.61 9.54
CA GLU A 33 14.30 -2.25 10.00
C GLU A 33 14.48 -1.08 9.00
N THR A 34 13.98 -1.16 7.77
CA THR A 34 13.55 0.05 7.03
C THR A 34 12.45 -0.29 6.02
N LEU A 35 11.21 -0.36 6.50
CA LEU A 35 10.06 -0.14 5.60
C LEU A 35 10.32 1.17 4.83
N PRO A 36 10.10 1.22 3.49
CA PRO A 36 10.23 2.47 2.76
C PRO A 36 9.33 3.50 3.43
N PRO A 37 9.81 4.74 3.66
CA PRO A 37 8.97 5.78 4.25
C PRO A 37 7.72 5.87 3.39
N GLY A 38 6.57 5.58 4.01
CA GLY A 38 5.28 5.61 3.33
C GLY A 38 5.20 6.87 2.48
N ASP A 39 4.84 6.69 1.21
CA ASP A 39 4.75 7.77 0.24
C ASP A 39 4.03 8.98 0.88
N PRO A 40 4.68 10.15 0.98
CA PRO A 40 4.08 11.33 1.60
C PRO A 40 2.85 11.83 0.83
N SER A 41 2.55 11.29 -0.36
CA SER A 41 1.30 11.55 -1.09
C SER A 41 0.09 10.77 -0.57
N ALA A 42 0.26 9.84 0.38
CA ALA A 42 -0.84 9.31 1.20
C ALA A 42 -1.22 10.30 2.32
N GLN A 43 -1.34 11.58 1.97
CA GLN A 43 -1.91 12.61 2.84
C GLN A 43 -3.41 12.39 2.97
N GLY A 44 -3.80 11.81 4.10
CA GLY A 44 -5.08 12.14 4.74
C GLY A 44 -6.23 11.19 4.46
N PHE A 45 -6.23 10.05 5.13
CA PHE A 45 -7.50 9.44 5.52
C PHE A 45 -7.56 9.35 7.05
N GLN A 46 -7.99 10.45 7.67
CA GLN A 46 -8.18 10.56 9.11
C GLN A 46 -9.58 10.06 9.46
N PHE A 47 -9.72 8.77 9.79
CA PHE A 47 -10.94 8.28 10.42
C PHE A 47 -10.92 8.60 11.92
N GLY A 48 -11.68 9.64 12.30
CA GLY A 48 -12.25 9.81 13.65
C GLY A 48 -11.27 9.79 14.82
N GLY A 49 -10.60 10.91 15.08
CA GLY A 49 -9.79 11.04 16.29
C GLY A 49 -9.04 12.36 16.37
N GLY A 50 -9.75 13.49 16.44
CA GLY A 50 -9.15 14.81 16.59
C GLY A 50 -10.15 15.90 16.25
N ASN A 51 -10.49 16.72 17.22
CA ASN A 51 -11.60 17.67 17.25
C ASN A 51 -11.44 18.89 16.32
N ASP A 52 -10.92 18.78 15.10
CA ASP A 52 -10.66 19.97 14.25
C ASP A 52 -10.77 19.73 12.73
N ALA A 53 -11.67 18.86 12.28
CA ALA A 53 -12.11 18.86 10.88
C ALA A 53 -13.47 19.55 10.80
N ALA A 54 -13.45 20.85 10.50
CA ALA A 54 -14.66 21.63 10.26
C ALA A 54 -15.48 21.01 9.12
N VAL A 55 -16.50 20.24 9.48
CA VAL A 55 -17.53 19.78 8.55
C VAL A 55 -18.25 21.03 8.03
N PRO A 56 -18.31 21.27 6.71
CA PRO A 56 -19.08 22.39 6.17
C PRO A 56 -20.54 22.27 6.64
N PRO A 57 -21.21 23.37 7.04
CA PRO A 57 -22.61 23.31 7.44
C PRO A 57 -23.46 22.88 6.23
N GLY A 58 -23.87 21.61 6.21
CA GLY A 58 -24.60 20.97 5.11
C GLY A 58 -23.96 19.65 4.65
N GLY A 59 -23.70 18.72 5.59
CA GLY A 59 -22.98 17.46 5.35
C GLY A 59 -23.50 16.59 4.19
N PHE A 60 -22.75 15.53 3.89
CA PHE A 60 -22.95 14.65 2.72
C PHE A 60 -24.38 14.10 2.61
N ASN A 61 -25.04 14.39 1.49
CA ASN A 61 -26.38 13.93 1.15
C ASN A 61 -26.25 12.86 0.06
N PHE A 62 -26.66 11.63 0.35
CA PHE A 62 -26.71 10.55 -0.63
C PHE A 62 -28.16 10.39 -1.08
N GLN A 63 -28.41 10.82 -2.31
CA GLN A 63 -29.71 10.80 -2.96
C GLN A 63 -29.82 9.61 -3.90
#